data_AF-A0A5N5FXX9-F1
#
_entry.id   AF-A0A5N5FXX9-F1
#
_cell.length_a   1.000
_cell.length_b   1.000
_cell.length_c   1.000
_cell.angle_alpha   90.00
_cell.angle_beta   90.00
_cell.angle_gamma   90.00
#
_symmetry.space_group_name_H-M   'P 1'
#
loop_
_entity.id
_entity.type
_entity.pdbx_description
1 polymer ?
#
loop_
_entity_poly.entity_id
_entity_poly.type
_entity_poly.pdbx_seq_one_letter_code
_entity_poly.pdbx_strand_id
1 'polypeptide(L)' 'MKHAYSDVGKKARAAVLATDIRAVGRPVLATQFGEAAMDDLFCRSEEDVLDHMEMENCQYINLVISLTKKR' A
#
# COMPACT_ATOMS: atom_id res chain seq x y z
N MET A 1 -4.74 4.52 27.97
CA MET A 1 -5.62 3.57 27.25
C MET A 1 -6.11 4.09 25.89
N LYS A 2 -6.58 5.34 25.73
CA LYS A 2 -7.06 5.85 24.42
C LYS A 2 -5.99 5.90 23.31
N HIS A 3 -4.75 6.22 23.65
CA HIS A 3 -3.64 6.34 22.68
C HIS A 3 -3.21 5.00 22.07
N ALA A 4 -3.30 3.91 22.83
CA ALA A 4 -2.96 2.57 22.36
C ALA A 4 -4.01 2.00 21.39
N TYR A 5 -5.29 2.36 21.59
CA TYR A 5 -6.38 1.92 20.70
C TYR A 5 -6.32 2.62 19.33
N SER A 6 -5.92 3.89 19.30
CA SER A 6 -5.64 4.61 18.04
C SER A 6 -4.40 4.08 17.32
N ASP A 7 -3.40 3.62 18.06
CA ASP A 7 -2.15 3.05 17.52
C ASP A 7 -2.39 1.70 16.83
N VAL A 8 -3.13 0.81 17.49
CA VAL A 8 -3.58 -0.48 16.93
C VAL A 8 -4.39 -0.28 15.65
N GLY A 9 -5.27 0.73 15.63
CA GLY A 9 -6.06 1.07 14.44
C GLY A 9 -5.21 1.57 13.26
N LYS A 10 -4.11 2.28 13.51
CA LYS A 10 -3.19 2.75 12.47
C LYS A 10 -2.38 1.60 11.88
N LYS A 11 -1.82 0.73 12.73
CA LYS A 11 -1.07 -0.45 12.28
C LYS A 11 -1.91 -1.40 11.43
N ALA A 12 -3.17 -1.63 11.84
CA ALA A 12 -4.09 -2.44 11.05
C ALA A 12 -4.37 -1.83 9.66
N ARG A 13 -4.48 -0.50 9.56
CA ARG A 13 -4.66 0.19 8.27
C ARG A 13 -3.42 0.12 7.38
N ALA A 14 -2.23 0.28 7.96
CA ALA A 14 -0.97 0.15 7.23
C ALA A 14 -0.78 -1.27 6.68
N ALA A 15 -1.08 -2.30 7.48
CA ALA A 15 -1.00 -3.70 7.04
C ALA A 15 -1.96 -4.01 5.88
N VAL A 16 -3.18 -3.48 5.93
CA VAL A 16 -4.13 -3.60 4.80
C VAL A 16 -3.58 -2.92 3.55
N LEU A 17 -3.06 -1.70 3.69
CA LEU A 17 -2.49 -0.96 2.57
C LEU A 17 -1.28 -1.67 1.94
N ALA A 18 -0.34 -2.15 2.76
CA ALA A 18 0.82 -2.91 2.31
C ALA A 18 0.40 -4.20 1.58
N THR A 19 -0.64 -4.87 2.07
CA THR A 19 -1.22 -6.07 1.43
C THR A 19 -1.80 -5.74 0.05
N ASP A 20 -2.52 -4.62 -0.09
CA ASP A 20 -3.08 -4.18 -1.38
C ASP A 20 -1.96 -3.83 -2.38
N ILE A 21 -0.93 -3.10 -1.94
CA ILE A 21 0.26 -2.78 -2.75
C ILE A 21 0.95 -4.07 -3.20
N ARG A 22 1.12 -5.05 -2.31
CA ARG A 22 1.69 -6.36 -2.63
C ARG A 22 0.88 -7.11 -3.67
N ALA A 23 -0.44 -7.16 -3.50
CA ALA A 23 -1.32 -7.86 -4.44
C ALA A 23 -1.24 -7.29 -5.86
N VAL A 24 -1.15 -5.97 -6.00
CA VAL A 24 -1.08 -5.28 -7.30
C VAL A 24 0.34 -5.29 -7.88
N GLY A 25 1.36 -5.09 -7.06
CA GLY A 25 2.75 -4.94 -7.52
C GLY A 25 3.48 -6.27 -7.78
N ARG A 26 3.14 -7.33 -7.04
CA ARG A 26 3.85 -8.62 -7.11
C ARG A 26 3.94 -9.20 -8.53
N PRO A 27 2.87 -9.25 -9.35
CA PRO A 27 2.97 -9.84 -10.69
C PRO A 27 4.04 -9.17 -11.58
N VAL A 28 4.15 -7.84 -11.52
CA VAL A 28 5.13 -7.08 -12.29
C VAL A 28 6.54 -7.29 -11.73
N LEU A 29 6.69 -7.18 -10.41
CA LEU A 29 7.99 -7.29 -9.75
C LEU A 29 8.56 -8.72 -9.80
N ALA A 30 7.73 -9.74 -9.63
CA ALA A 30 8.14 -11.14 -9.72
C ALA A 30 8.60 -11.50 -11.15
N THR A 31 7.96 -10.91 -12.18
CA THR A 31 8.38 -11.11 -13.57
C THR A 31 9.77 -10.53 -13.83
N GLN A 32 10.13 -9.42 -13.19
CA GLN A 32 11.42 -8.74 -13.41
C GLN A 32 12.54 -9.26 -12.51
N PHE A 33 12.23 -9.59 -11.25
CA PHE A 33 13.22 -9.88 -10.21
C PHE A 33 13.17 -11.32 -9.70
N GLY A 34 12.18 -12.11 -10.13
CA GLY A 34 11.95 -13.48 -9.69
C GLY A 34 11.18 -13.57 -8.37
N GLU A 35 10.59 -14.75 -8.11
CA GLU A 35 9.77 -14.98 -6.91
C GLU A 35 10.60 -15.02 -5.61
N ALA A 36 11.87 -15.43 -5.68
CA ALA A 36 12.73 -15.61 -4.51
C ALA A 36 12.92 -14.31 -3.69
N ALA A 37 12.82 -13.14 -4.33
CA ALA A 37 12.99 -11.85 -3.68
C ALA A 37 11.68 -11.23 -3.18
N MET A 38 10.50 -11.75 -3.55
CA MET A 38 9.23 -11.07 -3.33
C MET A 38 8.84 -11.01 -1.86
N ASP A 39 9.07 -12.08 -1.10
CA ASP A 39 8.69 -12.11 0.32
C ASP A 39 9.50 -11.10 1.15
N ASP A 40 10.82 -11.04 0.95
CA ASP A 40 11.69 -10.04 1.62
C ASP A 40 11.34 -8.61 1.20
N LEU A 41 11.14 -8.39 -0.10
CA LEU A 41 10.80 -7.07 -0.64
C LEU A 41 9.51 -6.52 -0.04
N PHE A 42 8.45 -7.34 0.05
CA PHE A 42 7.18 -6.88 0.60
C PHE A 42 7.17 -6.82 2.13
N CYS A 43 8.00 -7.60 2.83
CA CYS A 43 8.20 -7.43 4.27
C CYS A 43 8.78 -6.05 4.58
N ARG A 44 9.81 -5.64 3.84
CA ARG A 44 10.42 -4.30 3.99
C ARG A 44 9.46 -3.19 3.57
N SER A 45 8.70 -3.41 2.49
CA SER A 45 7.66 -2.46 2.05
C SER A 45 6.58 -2.23 3.11
N GLU A 46 6.23 -3.22 3.93
CA GLU A 46 5.23 -3.07 4.98
C GLU A 46 5.73 -2.14 6.10
N GLU A 47 7.00 -2.26 6.48
CA GLU A 47 7.67 -1.36 7.43
C GLU A 47 7.73 0.07 6.87
N ASP A 48 8.14 0.23 5.61
CA ASP A 48 8.19 1.54 4.95
C ASP A 48 6.81 2.21 4.88
N VAL A 49 5.75 1.43 4.60
CA VAL A 49 4.36 1.94 4.57
C VAL A 49 3.90 2.37 5.96
N LEU A 50 4.23 1.61 7.01
CA LEU A 50 3.87 1.95 8.37
C LEU A 50 4.53 3.27 8.80
N ASP A 51 5.84 3.38 8.61
CA ASP A 51 6.61 4.57 8.98
C ASP A 51 6.11 5.80 8.23
N HIS A 52 5.87 5.66 6.92
CA HIS A 52 5.37 6.75 6.09
C HIS A 52 3.96 7.20 6.50
N MET A 53 3.06 6.28 6.85
CA MET A 53 1.71 6.61 7.33
C MET A 53 1.70 7.27 8.72
N GLU A 54 2.74 7.07 9.54
CA GLU A 54 2.90 7.78 10.82
C GLU A 54 3.40 9.20 10.63
N MET A 55 4.28 9.41 9.64
CA MET A 55 4.89 10.71 9.36
C MET A 55 4.04 11.62 8.47
N GLU A 56 3.25 11.05 7.55
CA GLU A 56 2.56 11.78 6.50
C GLU A 56 1.06 11.48 6.42
N ASN A 57 0.30 12.46 5.91
CA ASN A 57 -1.11 12.26 5.60
C ASN A 57 -1.27 11.61 4.22
N CYS A 58 -1.21 10.28 4.20
CA CYS A 58 -1.34 9.49 2.98
C CYS A 58 -2.78 9.53 2.42
N GLN A 59 -2.96 10.07 1.21
CA GLN A 59 -4.24 10.09 0.50
C GLN A 59 -4.06 9.74 -0.99
N TYR A 60 -4.95 8.90 -1.52
CA TYR A 60 -5.01 8.62 -2.94
C TYR A 60 -5.76 9.72 -3.69
N ILE A 61 -5.17 10.21 -4.78
CA ILE A 61 -5.83 11.14 -5.70
C ILE A 61 -6.53 10.30 -6.78
N ASN A 62 -7.86 10.23 -6.72
CA ASN A 62 -8.66 9.53 -7.73
C ASN A 62 -9.06 10.49 -8.84
N LEU A 63 -8.53 10.28 -10.04
CA LEU A 63 -8.93 11.02 -11.24
C LEU A 63 -10.13 10.32 -11.90
N VAL A 64 -11.27 11.01 -11.94
CA VAL A 64 -12.49 10.53 -12.61
C VAL A 64 -12.68 11.29 -13.93
N ILE A 65 -12.72 10.55 -15.04
CA ILE A 65 -12.93 11.12 -16.38
C ILE A 65 -14.20 10.51 -16.97
N SER A 66 -15.11 11.37 -17.45
CA SER A 66 -16.29 10.97 -18.22
C SER A 66 -16.14 11.44 -19.67
N LEU A 67 -16.29 10.53 -20.62
CA LEU A 67 -16.13 10.80 -22.05
C LEU A 67 -17.41 10.41 -22.78
N THR A 68 -17.88 11.29 -23.66
CA THR A 68 -18.93 10.96 -24.63
C THR A 68 -18.35 11.04 -26.03
N LYS A 69 -18.56 9.99 -26.83
CA LYS A 69 -18.15 9.98 -28.23
C LYS A 69 -18.86 11.12 -28.97
N LYS A 70 -18.10 12.01 -29.60
CA LYS A 70 -18.66 12.99 -30.54
C LYS A 70 -19.31 12.26 -31.72
N ARG A 71 -20.53 12.67 -32.07
CA ARG A 71 -21.22 12.23 -33.29
C ARG A 71 -20.44 12.64 -34.53
#